data_AF-A0A1Z5JIR5-F1
#
_entry.id   AF-A0A1Z5JIR5-F1
#
_cell.length_a   1.000
_cell.length_b   1.000
_cell.length_c   1.000
_cell.angle_alpha   90.00
_cell.angle_beta   90.00
_cell.angle_gamma   90.00
#
_symmetry.space_group_name_H-M   'P 1'
#
loop_
_entity.id
_entity.type
_entity.pdbx_description
1 polymer ?
#
loop_
_entity_poly.entity_id
_entity_poly.type
_entity_poly.pdbx_seq_one_letter_code
_entity_poly.pdbx_strand_id
1 'polypeptide(L)'
;MPPSVTTVTGNFGRLWGRGHEILEPHYRRILSVAGTGATSFLQNLVTSDLRSAPNPPRPEKKGTLRPGVPRHMQPETDPDVQFTDQLRATCFLDNKGRIVTDSLLWKLNEEQYYVEVSNETVHELLEHMKLFKMRRTKVEITDRTEDMAAAVIYGTLNSQGTPDGFLAGLDPRHPSLGMRVLQLPEDQSTRHITVQQFSDALARSTFPSMPGNYELVRRLAGVAEGSELKGLVALESNQEHLNAVSFDKGCYLGQELTARVHHTGVLRKRIMPIMLLDPHTDVPSPWRVAANLQEGRERSKFTPEELQYLPTRLPRLSVLTAGNLVAIATGSIEPSTDAVDEEAAMELKIALERSRQRVKEIEEDCTAGAKLVETATDKTIGKIISPPVKGTNVVLALMRLEAVGLLEGGKWSHTNKVKIGDREYRYLPYLPLWWPELDAATGKAAEEKEDDVKVTDLVESEPGMRMPRIEIERIPAEEDVTAR
;
A
#
# COMPACT_ATOMS: atom_id res chain seq x y z
N MET A 1 -6.03 -25.40 -4.90
CA MET A 1 -6.15 -24.27 -5.83
C MET A 1 -6.12 -22.99 -5.02
N PRO A 2 -5.39 -21.94 -5.44
CA PRO A 2 -5.49 -20.64 -4.80
C PRO A 2 -6.94 -20.14 -4.87
N PRO A 3 -7.42 -19.39 -3.86
CA PRO A 3 -8.78 -18.86 -3.82
C PRO A 3 -8.90 -17.83 -4.94
N SER A 4 -10.09 -17.74 -5.54
CA SER A 4 -10.30 -16.73 -6.57
C SER A 4 -10.17 -15.33 -5.97
N VAL A 5 -9.66 -14.36 -6.74
CA VAL A 5 -9.53 -12.97 -6.28
C VAL A 5 -10.86 -12.41 -5.80
N THR A 6 -11.97 -12.84 -6.40
CA THR A 6 -13.35 -12.51 -5.98
C THR A 6 -13.68 -13.04 -4.58
N THR A 7 -13.17 -14.22 -4.21
CA THR A 7 -13.29 -14.78 -2.86
C THR A 7 -12.43 -14.01 -1.86
N VAL A 8 -11.29 -13.49 -2.30
CA VAL A 8 -10.37 -12.66 -1.51
C VAL A 8 -11.00 -11.29 -1.25
N THR A 9 -11.44 -10.57 -2.28
CA THR A 9 -12.13 -9.27 -2.17
C THR A 9 -13.36 -9.35 -1.27
N GLY A 10 -14.22 -10.36 -1.46
CA GLY A 10 -15.43 -10.55 -0.64
C GLY A 10 -15.17 -10.82 0.86
N ASN A 11 -13.97 -11.27 1.23
CA ASN A 11 -13.57 -11.57 2.60
C ASN A 11 -12.48 -10.62 3.13
N PHE A 12 -12.29 -9.41 2.57
CA PHE A 12 -11.14 -8.55 2.93
C PHE A 12 -11.07 -8.17 4.41
N GLY A 13 -12.22 -7.99 5.07
CA GLY A 13 -12.33 -7.83 6.52
C GLY A 13 -11.77 -9.02 7.33
N ARG A 14 -11.76 -10.22 6.74
CA ARG A 14 -11.16 -11.44 7.29
C ARG A 14 -9.73 -11.68 6.80
N LEU A 15 -9.30 -11.12 5.65
CA LEU A 15 -7.91 -11.23 5.15
C LEU A 15 -6.88 -10.46 5.97
N TRP A 16 -7.27 -9.33 6.55
CA TRP A 16 -6.47 -8.69 7.60
C TRP A 16 -6.47 -9.50 8.90
N GLY A 17 -7.36 -10.49 9.02
CA GLY A 17 -7.29 -11.61 9.96
C GLY A 17 -6.39 -12.74 9.45
N ARG A 18 -5.08 -12.45 9.37
CA ARG A 18 -3.96 -13.41 9.29
C ARG A 18 -4.12 -14.60 8.32
N GLY A 19 -3.87 -14.35 7.04
CA GLY A 19 -3.51 -15.38 6.06
C GLY A 19 -2.00 -15.39 5.77
N HIS A 20 -1.56 -16.28 4.90
CA HIS A 20 -0.20 -16.28 4.34
C HIS A 20 -0.22 -16.66 2.86
N GLU A 21 0.89 -16.38 2.19
CA GLU A 21 1.11 -16.72 0.79
C GLU A 21 2.57 -17.07 0.59
N ILE A 22 2.82 -18.22 -0.03
CA ILE A 22 4.17 -18.59 -0.49
C ILE A 22 4.41 -17.86 -1.80
N LEU A 23 5.53 -17.13 -1.86
CA LEU A 23 5.97 -16.44 -3.05
C LEU A 23 6.74 -17.43 -3.92
N GLU A 24 6.01 -18.08 -4.81
CA GLU A 24 6.55 -19.07 -5.71
C GLU A 24 7.69 -18.51 -6.59
N PRO A 25 8.63 -19.36 -7.07
CA PRO A 25 9.76 -18.96 -7.93
C PRO A 25 9.40 -18.14 -9.17
N HIS A 26 8.20 -18.35 -9.72
CA HIS A 26 7.73 -17.59 -10.89
C HIS A 26 7.36 -16.14 -10.54
N TYR A 27 7.18 -15.84 -9.26
CA TYR A 27 6.90 -14.52 -8.73
C TYR A 27 8.17 -13.86 -8.16
N ARG A 28 8.90 -14.55 -7.27
CA ARG A 28 10.11 -14.02 -6.61
C ARG A 28 11.27 -15.02 -6.71
N ARG A 29 12.45 -14.50 -6.95
CA ARG A 29 13.72 -15.23 -7.02
C ARG A 29 14.60 -14.81 -5.86
N ILE A 30 15.45 -15.72 -5.42
CA ILE A 30 16.35 -15.51 -4.28
C ILE A 30 17.79 -15.67 -4.80
N LEU A 31 18.56 -14.60 -4.73
CA LEU A 31 19.98 -14.62 -5.08
C LEU A 31 20.80 -14.54 -3.78
N SER A 32 21.90 -15.29 -3.70
CA SER A 32 22.89 -15.13 -2.63
C SER A 32 24.06 -14.30 -3.13
N VAL A 33 24.53 -13.38 -2.28
CA VAL A 33 25.73 -12.57 -2.50
C VAL A 33 26.66 -12.79 -1.31
N ALA A 34 27.73 -13.55 -1.53
CA ALA A 34 28.59 -14.12 -0.48
C ALA A 34 30.06 -13.74 -0.63
N GLY A 35 30.77 -13.51 0.48
CA GLY A 35 32.21 -13.34 0.56
C GLY A 35 32.66 -12.05 1.24
N THR A 36 33.94 -11.97 1.61
CA THR A 36 34.58 -10.84 2.33
C THR A 36 34.35 -9.45 1.72
N GLY A 37 33.98 -9.36 0.44
CA GLY A 37 33.66 -8.10 -0.24
C GLY A 37 32.18 -7.75 -0.31
N ALA A 38 31.26 -8.58 0.20
CA ALA A 38 29.82 -8.51 -0.09
C ALA A 38 29.19 -7.17 0.29
N THR A 39 29.34 -6.70 1.55
CA THR A 39 28.84 -5.38 1.95
C THR A 39 29.42 -4.28 1.08
N SER A 40 30.73 -4.27 0.84
CA SER A 40 31.36 -3.20 0.05
C SER A 40 30.88 -3.17 -1.40
N PHE A 41 30.63 -4.34 -1.98
CA PHE A 41 30.11 -4.49 -3.33
C PHE A 41 28.68 -4.00 -3.44
N LEU A 42 27.77 -4.50 -2.59
CA LEU A 42 26.37 -4.11 -2.60
C LEU A 42 26.18 -2.64 -2.19
N GLN A 43 26.94 -2.13 -1.21
CA GLN A 43 26.84 -0.73 -0.76
C GLN A 43 26.98 0.27 -1.91
N ASN A 44 27.79 -0.05 -2.93
CA ASN A 44 28.00 0.82 -4.10
C ASN A 44 26.94 0.64 -5.20
N LEU A 45 26.12 -0.41 -5.14
CA LEU A 45 25.12 -0.72 -6.16
C LEU A 45 23.68 -0.45 -5.73
N VAL A 46 23.42 -0.44 -4.42
CA VAL A 46 22.07 -0.35 -3.88
C VAL A 46 21.79 1.03 -3.29
N THR A 47 20.54 1.47 -3.30
CA THR A 47 20.14 2.82 -2.82
C THR A 47 20.00 2.92 -1.30
N SER A 48 19.79 1.81 -0.60
CA SER A 48 19.72 1.78 0.87
C SER A 48 21.11 1.69 1.52
N ASP A 49 21.25 2.18 2.74
CA ASP A 49 22.51 2.02 3.49
C ASP A 49 22.57 0.60 4.09
N LEU A 50 23.68 -0.11 3.91
CA LEU A 50 23.90 -1.44 4.51
C LEU A 50 24.77 -1.39 5.77
N ARG A 51 25.37 -0.23 6.09
CA ARG A 51 26.34 -0.08 7.19
C ARG A 51 25.70 0.44 8.48
N SER A 52 24.64 1.22 8.37
CA SER A 52 23.88 1.75 9.50
C SER A 52 22.64 0.90 9.78
N ALA A 53 22.00 1.03 10.94
CA ALA A 53 20.69 0.43 11.18
C ALA A 53 19.66 0.96 10.15
N PRO A 54 18.66 0.16 9.73
CA PRO A 54 17.64 0.66 8.81
C PRO A 54 16.70 1.62 9.55
N ASN A 55 16.20 2.62 8.84
CA ASN A 55 15.16 3.49 9.39
C ASN A 55 13.85 2.69 9.54
N PRO A 56 13.13 2.84 10.66
CA PRO A 56 11.77 2.29 10.74
C PRO A 56 10.88 2.96 9.70
N PRO A 57 9.88 2.25 9.13
CA PRO A 57 8.81 2.86 8.35
C PRO A 57 8.18 4.04 9.06
N ARG A 58 7.73 5.00 8.26
CA ARG A 58 6.99 6.17 8.75
C ARG A 58 5.82 5.67 9.63
N PRO A 59 5.73 6.11 10.89
CA PRO A 59 4.63 5.69 11.76
C PRO A 59 3.30 6.24 11.23
N GLU A 60 2.24 5.45 11.38
CA GLU A 60 0.88 5.99 11.26
C GLU A 60 0.69 7.04 12.38
N LYS A 61 0.10 8.20 12.07
CA LYS A 61 -0.08 9.26 13.08
C LYS A 61 -0.99 8.73 14.20
N LYS A 62 -0.47 8.69 15.44
CA LYS A 62 -1.25 8.31 16.64
C LYS A 62 -2.53 9.13 16.71
N GLY A 63 -3.67 8.45 16.88
CA GLY A 63 -4.99 9.09 17.02
C GLY A 63 -5.77 9.30 15.71
N THR A 64 -5.22 8.95 14.54
CA THR A 64 -6.07 8.85 13.35
C THR A 64 -7.00 7.64 13.53
N LEU A 65 -8.30 7.90 13.73
CA LEU A 65 -9.31 6.85 13.64
C LEU A 65 -9.06 6.08 12.34
N ARG A 66 -8.71 4.79 12.42
CA ARG A 66 -8.42 3.99 11.22
C ARG A 66 -9.67 4.05 10.34
N PRO A 67 -9.67 4.79 9.21
CA PRO A 67 -10.92 5.05 8.48
C PRO A 67 -11.45 3.73 7.98
N GLY A 68 -12.72 3.40 8.27
CA GLY A 68 -13.34 2.11 7.93
C GLY A 68 -13.20 1.00 8.98
N VAL A 69 -12.52 1.25 10.11
CA VAL A 69 -12.58 0.39 11.30
C VAL A 69 -13.65 0.94 12.25
N PRO A 70 -14.72 0.17 12.55
CA PRO A 70 -15.74 0.59 13.51
C PRO A 70 -15.12 1.03 14.83
N ARG A 71 -15.65 2.09 15.47
CA ARG A 71 -15.05 2.66 16.70
C ARG A 71 -14.75 1.62 17.79
N HIS A 72 -15.62 0.62 17.95
CA HIS A 72 -15.46 -0.46 18.93
C HIS A 72 -14.40 -1.51 18.56
N MET A 73 -13.91 -1.52 17.31
CA MET A 73 -12.80 -2.37 16.84
C MET A 73 -11.51 -1.57 16.67
N GLN A 74 -11.52 -0.27 16.97
CA GLN A 74 -10.28 0.48 16.96
C GLN A 74 -9.43 0.01 18.12
N PRO A 75 -8.16 -0.37 17.86
CA PRO A 75 -7.31 -0.81 18.94
C PRO A 75 -7.06 0.37 19.89
N GLU A 76 -7.19 0.14 21.20
CA GLU A 76 -6.95 1.16 22.24
C GLU A 76 -5.50 1.69 22.19
N THR A 77 -4.58 0.86 21.70
CA THR A 77 -3.18 1.19 21.44
C THR A 77 -2.75 0.59 20.10
N ASP A 78 -1.97 1.33 19.31
CA ASP A 78 -1.33 0.73 18.14
C ASP A 78 -0.39 -0.42 18.58
N PRO A 79 -0.41 -1.57 17.89
CA PRO A 79 0.49 -2.67 18.20
C PRO A 79 1.95 -2.19 18.10
N ASP A 80 2.77 -2.55 19.09
CA ASP A 80 4.21 -2.27 19.05
C ASP A 80 4.83 -3.09 17.90
N VAL A 81 5.17 -2.43 16.80
CA VAL A 81 5.74 -3.08 15.61
C VAL A 81 7.25 -2.99 15.65
N GLN A 82 7.91 -4.15 15.67
CA GLN A 82 9.36 -4.25 15.71
C GLN A 82 9.90 -4.61 14.32
N PHE A 83 10.79 -3.76 13.80
CA PHE A 83 11.51 -4.00 12.55
C PHE A 83 12.86 -4.64 12.84
N THR A 84 13.29 -5.53 11.95
CA THR A 84 14.59 -6.19 12.04
C THR A 84 15.66 -5.42 11.27
N ASP A 85 16.85 -5.34 11.84
CA ASP A 85 18.04 -4.73 11.22
C ASP A 85 18.56 -5.54 10.02
N GLN A 86 18.09 -6.79 9.91
CA GLN A 86 18.49 -7.75 8.89
C GLN A 86 17.74 -7.56 7.57
N LEU A 87 16.59 -6.91 7.53
CA LEU A 87 15.77 -6.81 6.32
C LEU A 87 15.67 -5.36 5.83
N ARG A 88 15.96 -5.13 4.55
CA ARG A 88 15.98 -3.78 3.96
C ARG A 88 15.32 -3.77 2.60
N ALA A 89 14.54 -2.73 2.31
CA ALA A 89 14.16 -2.42 0.95
C ALA A 89 15.32 -1.70 0.24
N THR A 90 15.42 -1.87 -1.08
CA THR A 90 16.43 -1.17 -1.88
C THR A 90 16.07 -1.15 -3.35
N CYS A 91 16.76 -0.31 -4.11
CA CYS A 91 16.76 -0.33 -5.56
C CYS A 91 18.19 -0.48 -6.11
N PHE A 92 18.29 -1.12 -7.26
CA PHE A 92 19.46 -1.08 -8.14
C PHE A 92 19.19 -0.07 -9.26
N LEU A 93 20.12 0.84 -9.50
CA LEU A 93 19.97 1.89 -10.50
C LEU A 93 20.93 1.70 -11.66
N ASP A 94 20.55 2.14 -12.86
CA ASP A 94 21.47 2.28 -13.98
C ASP A 94 22.40 3.50 -13.78
N ASN A 95 23.37 3.66 -14.69
CA ASN A 95 24.30 4.80 -14.66
C ASN A 95 23.63 6.17 -14.91
N LYS A 96 22.35 6.20 -15.30
CA LYS A 96 21.54 7.42 -15.46
C LYS A 96 20.67 7.68 -14.23
N GLY A 97 20.72 6.82 -13.20
CA GLY A 97 19.92 6.92 -11.99
C GLY A 97 18.47 6.46 -12.13
N ARG A 98 18.18 5.60 -13.11
CA ARG A 98 16.85 4.97 -13.28
C ARG A 98 16.84 3.57 -12.70
N ILE A 99 15.72 3.16 -12.12
CA ILE A 99 15.60 1.84 -11.49
C ILE A 99 15.76 0.74 -12.54
N VAL A 100 16.68 -0.19 -12.27
CA VAL A 100 16.78 -1.49 -12.95
C VAL A 100 15.77 -2.44 -12.33
N THR A 101 15.80 -2.57 -11.00
CA THR A 101 14.84 -3.32 -10.18
C THR A 101 14.86 -2.83 -8.73
N ASP A 102 13.78 -3.01 -8.00
CA ASP A 102 13.79 -3.05 -6.54
C ASP A 102 14.12 -4.45 -6.02
N SER A 103 14.48 -4.55 -4.74
CA SER A 103 14.74 -5.81 -4.05
C SER A 103 14.55 -5.66 -2.54
N LEU A 104 14.30 -6.78 -1.86
CA LEU A 104 14.46 -6.88 -0.42
C LEU A 104 15.77 -7.60 -0.12
N LEU A 105 16.60 -7.01 0.75
CA LEU A 105 17.90 -7.52 1.15
C LEU A 105 17.83 -8.07 2.56
N TRP A 106 18.14 -9.35 2.70
CA TRP A 106 18.40 -10.03 3.97
C TRP A 106 19.91 -10.02 4.25
N LYS A 107 20.33 -9.21 5.23
CA LYS A 107 21.70 -9.14 5.75
C LYS A 107 21.86 -10.14 6.90
N LEU A 108 22.56 -11.25 6.65
CA LEU A 108 22.92 -12.19 7.71
C LEU A 108 24.12 -11.68 8.50
N ASN A 109 25.13 -11.21 7.78
CA ASN A 109 26.34 -10.59 8.31
C ASN A 109 27.00 -9.73 7.21
N GLU A 110 28.22 -9.23 7.47
CA GLU A 110 28.96 -8.37 6.52
C GLU A 110 29.41 -9.10 5.23
N GLU A 111 29.38 -10.42 5.23
CA GLU A 111 29.87 -11.26 4.14
C GLU A 111 28.76 -12.07 3.45
N GLN A 112 27.54 -12.06 3.97
CA GLN A 112 26.44 -12.88 3.42
C GLN A 112 25.13 -12.13 3.37
N TYR A 113 24.58 -12.04 2.16
CA TYR A 113 23.29 -11.44 1.86
C TYR A 113 22.44 -12.37 1.01
N TYR A 114 21.12 -12.32 1.22
CA TYR A 114 20.14 -12.82 0.26
C TYR A 114 19.34 -11.66 -0.33
N VAL A 115 19.14 -11.70 -1.64
CA VAL A 115 18.44 -10.70 -2.43
C VAL A 115 17.16 -11.32 -2.96
N GLU A 116 16.03 -10.91 -2.39
CA GLU A 116 14.70 -11.25 -2.91
C GLU A 116 14.34 -10.23 -4.00
N VAL A 117 14.16 -10.73 -5.22
CA VAL A 117 13.92 -9.91 -6.43
C VAL A 117 12.76 -10.49 -7.24
N SER A 118 12.05 -9.65 -7.99
CA SER A 118 11.03 -10.13 -8.94
C SER A 118 11.66 -11.05 -9.99
N ASN A 119 10.97 -12.14 -10.31
CA ASN A 119 11.37 -13.04 -11.39
C ASN A 119 11.43 -12.33 -12.76
N GLU A 120 10.65 -11.27 -12.96
CA GLU A 120 10.62 -10.50 -14.21
C GLU A 120 11.88 -9.67 -14.45
N THR A 121 12.64 -9.35 -13.41
CA THR A 121 13.81 -8.45 -13.46
C THR A 121 15.10 -9.09 -12.95
N VAL A 122 15.05 -10.37 -12.57
CA VAL A 122 16.20 -11.12 -12.02
C VAL A 122 17.37 -11.21 -13.01
N HIS A 123 17.08 -11.35 -14.31
CA HIS A 123 18.11 -11.49 -15.34
C HIS A 123 18.89 -10.18 -15.50
N GLU A 124 18.18 -9.06 -15.58
CA GLU A 124 18.78 -7.72 -15.62
C GLU A 124 19.57 -7.44 -14.35
N LEU A 125 19.09 -7.87 -13.18
CA LEU A 125 19.84 -7.72 -11.93
C LEU A 125 21.14 -8.54 -11.95
N LEU A 126 21.09 -9.79 -12.42
CA LEU A 126 22.28 -10.64 -12.53
C LEU A 126 23.31 -10.06 -13.51
N GLU A 127 22.89 -9.58 -14.66
CA GLU A 127 23.75 -8.89 -15.62
C GLU A 127 24.34 -7.61 -15.02
N HIS A 128 23.52 -6.83 -14.33
CA HIS A 128 23.92 -5.61 -13.66
C HIS A 128 25.00 -5.88 -12.60
N MET A 129 24.77 -6.83 -11.69
CA MET A 129 25.76 -7.19 -10.67
C MET A 129 27.05 -7.77 -11.29
N LYS A 130 26.95 -8.58 -12.34
CA LYS A 130 28.13 -9.11 -13.05
C LYS A 130 28.94 -7.99 -13.71
N LEU A 131 28.29 -7.00 -14.32
CA LEU A 131 28.94 -5.87 -14.98
C LEU A 131 29.80 -5.06 -14.00
N PHE A 132 29.31 -4.84 -12.77
CA PHE A 132 30.01 -4.06 -11.75
C PHE A 132 30.89 -4.91 -10.82
N LYS A 133 30.91 -6.24 -10.97
CA LYS A 133 31.81 -7.13 -10.23
C LYS A 133 33.22 -7.08 -10.84
N MET A 134 34.10 -6.30 -10.21
CA MET A 134 35.51 -6.21 -10.61
C MET A 134 36.29 -7.49 -10.29
N ARG A 135 37.39 -7.73 -11.02
CA ARG A 135 38.24 -8.92 -10.85
C ARG A 135 38.75 -9.15 -9.42
N ARG A 136 38.98 -8.08 -8.64
CA ARG A 136 39.45 -8.16 -7.25
C ARG A 136 38.33 -8.25 -6.22
N THR A 137 37.06 -8.14 -6.64
CA THR A 137 35.90 -8.25 -5.76
C THR A 137 35.72 -9.70 -5.33
N LYS A 138 36.03 -9.99 -4.06
CA LYS A 138 35.90 -11.31 -3.43
C LYS A 138 34.45 -11.59 -3.06
N VAL A 139 33.59 -11.71 -4.08
CA VAL A 139 32.15 -11.95 -3.95
C VAL A 139 31.71 -13.01 -4.93
N GLU A 140 30.92 -13.96 -4.46
CA GLU A 140 30.20 -14.94 -5.26
C GLU A 140 28.72 -14.55 -5.34
N ILE A 141 28.11 -14.75 -6.50
CA ILE A 141 26.70 -14.46 -6.74
C ILE A 141 26.09 -15.75 -7.27
N THR A 142 25.14 -16.32 -6.53
CA THR A 142 24.47 -17.58 -6.90
C THR A 142 22.97 -17.41 -6.85
N ASP A 143 22.26 -18.09 -7.75
CA ASP A 143 20.82 -18.21 -7.66
C ASP A 143 20.49 -19.36 -6.71
N ARG A 144 19.70 -19.08 -5.68
CA ARG A 144 19.28 -20.01 -4.61
C ARG A 144 17.77 -20.21 -4.60
N THR A 145 17.11 -19.92 -5.72
CA THR A 145 15.65 -20.05 -5.82
C THR A 145 15.19 -21.51 -5.69
N GLU A 146 16.02 -22.48 -6.09
CA GLU A 146 15.63 -23.91 -6.06
C GLU A 146 15.67 -24.53 -4.66
N ASP A 147 16.48 -23.97 -3.75
CA ASP A 147 16.74 -24.51 -2.40
C ASP A 147 16.33 -23.57 -1.27
N MET A 148 15.68 -22.44 -1.60
CA MET A 148 15.11 -21.49 -0.64
C MET A 148 13.68 -21.12 -1.05
N ALA A 149 12.89 -20.65 -0.09
CA ALA A 149 11.51 -20.22 -0.34
C ALA A 149 11.18 -18.94 0.43
N ALA A 150 10.43 -18.05 -0.19
CA ALA A 150 9.95 -16.82 0.44
C ALA A 150 8.43 -16.89 0.67
N ALA A 151 7.95 -16.25 1.72
CA ALA A 151 6.52 -16.11 2.00
C ALA A 151 6.21 -14.74 2.62
N VAL A 152 4.94 -14.37 2.51
CA VAL A 152 4.34 -13.25 3.23
C VAL A 152 3.31 -13.79 4.19
N ILE A 153 3.36 -13.33 5.44
CA ILE A 153 2.34 -13.57 6.45
C ILE A 153 1.64 -12.23 6.73
N TYR A 154 0.33 -12.18 6.54
CA TYR A 154 -0.44 -10.96 6.72
C TYR A 154 -0.79 -10.72 8.19
N GLY A 155 -0.80 -9.45 8.59
CA GLY A 155 -1.11 -9.01 9.94
C GLY A 155 0.11 -8.50 10.70
N THR A 156 -0.16 -7.90 11.86
CA THR A 156 0.88 -7.27 12.70
C THR A 156 1.41 -8.27 13.71
N LEU A 157 2.30 -9.16 13.26
CA LEU A 157 3.02 -10.11 14.09
C LEU A 157 4.50 -9.75 14.08
N ASN A 158 5.08 -9.44 15.24
CA ASN A 158 6.53 -9.31 15.36
C ASN A 158 7.19 -10.68 15.14
N SER A 159 8.41 -10.69 14.59
CA SER A 159 9.16 -11.90 14.26
C SER A 159 9.78 -12.63 15.48
N GLN A 160 9.26 -12.37 16.68
CA GLN A 160 9.72 -13.00 17.92
C GLN A 160 9.51 -14.52 17.85
N GLY A 161 10.56 -15.30 18.10
CA GLY A 161 10.50 -16.76 18.06
C GLY A 161 10.62 -17.39 16.67
N THR A 162 11.21 -16.68 15.70
CA THR A 162 11.56 -17.26 14.39
C THR A 162 12.43 -18.52 14.56
N PRO A 163 12.01 -19.70 14.06
CA PRO A 163 12.78 -20.94 14.20
C PRO A 163 14.10 -20.91 13.44
N ASP A 164 15.06 -21.72 13.87
CA ASP A 164 16.27 -22.02 13.10
C ASP A 164 15.92 -22.47 11.68
N GLY A 165 16.72 -22.04 10.69
CA GLY A 165 16.46 -22.30 9.28
C GLY A 165 15.50 -21.29 8.63
N PHE A 166 15.03 -20.28 9.36
CA PHE A 166 14.21 -19.20 8.81
C PHE A 166 14.74 -17.83 9.22
N LEU A 167 14.49 -16.84 8.36
CA LEU A 167 14.55 -15.43 8.71
C LEU A 167 13.14 -14.86 8.60
N ALA A 168 12.76 -14.00 9.53
CA ALA A 168 11.47 -13.30 9.46
C ALA A 168 11.59 -11.87 9.98
N GLY A 169 10.79 -10.98 9.38
CA GLY A 169 10.77 -9.57 9.73
C GLY A 169 9.63 -8.86 9.02
N LEU A 170 9.07 -7.83 9.66
CA LEU A 170 8.08 -6.98 9.01
C LEU A 170 8.64 -6.40 7.71
N ASP A 171 7.80 -6.31 6.68
CA ASP A 171 8.20 -5.71 5.42
C ASP A 171 8.69 -4.27 5.66
N PRO A 172 9.96 -3.96 5.32
CA PRO A 172 10.59 -2.70 5.68
C PRO A 172 10.01 -1.52 4.90
N ARG A 173 9.17 -1.77 3.88
CA ARG A 173 8.50 -0.70 3.12
C ARG A 173 7.31 -0.17 3.90
N HIS A 174 6.47 -1.05 4.45
CA HIS A 174 5.33 -0.69 5.29
C HIS A 174 4.70 -1.94 5.96
N PRO A 175 4.24 -1.86 7.24
CA PRO A 175 3.58 -2.98 7.92
C PRO A 175 2.37 -3.57 7.20
N SER A 176 1.69 -2.78 6.37
CA SER A 176 0.52 -3.27 5.62
C SER A 176 0.83 -4.31 4.56
N LEU A 177 2.11 -4.50 4.22
CA LEU A 177 2.56 -5.56 3.32
C LEU A 177 2.82 -6.88 4.05
N GLY A 178 2.67 -6.90 5.38
CA GLY A 178 2.84 -8.09 6.22
C GLY A 178 4.29 -8.35 6.63
N MET A 179 4.51 -9.54 7.18
CA MET A 179 5.82 -10.04 7.56
C MET A 179 6.40 -10.90 6.45
N ARG A 180 7.66 -10.64 6.08
CA ARG A 180 8.45 -11.47 5.18
C ARG A 180 9.02 -12.64 5.95
N VAL A 181 8.98 -13.82 5.34
CA VAL A 181 9.63 -15.03 5.83
C VAL A 181 10.50 -15.59 4.71
N LEU A 182 11.74 -15.93 5.02
CA LEU A 182 12.68 -16.57 4.12
C LEU A 182 13.16 -17.89 4.74
N GLN A 183 12.89 -19.01 4.08
CA GLN A 183 13.49 -20.30 4.42
C GLN A 183 14.93 -20.35 3.89
N LEU A 184 15.84 -20.71 4.79
CA LEU A 184 17.24 -20.94 4.48
C LEU A 184 17.45 -22.37 3.96
N PRO A 185 18.58 -22.63 3.26
CA PRO A 185 18.89 -23.96 2.75
C PRO A 185 18.99 -25.02 3.86
N GLU A 186 18.75 -26.30 3.51
CA GLU A 186 18.61 -27.41 4.46
C GLU A 186 19.84 -27.62 5.37
N ASP A 187 21.04 -27.29 4.89
CA ASP A 187 22.30 -27.40 5.64
C ASP A 187 22.35 -26.47 6.87
N GLN A 188 21.47 -25.47 6.92
CA GLN A 188 21.28 -24.55 8.06
C GLN A 188 20.00 -24.81 8.85
N SER A 189 19.19 -25.80 8.48
CA SER A 189 17.93 -26.13 9.17
C SER A 189 18.13 -27.29 10.17
N THR A 190 17.89 -27.04 11.46
CA THR A 190 17.91 -28.09 12.50
C THR A 190 16.59 -28.87 12.60
N ARG A 191 15.56 -28.47 11.83
CA ARG A 191 14.24 -29.11 11.78
C ARG A 191 13.71 -29.13 10.33
N HIS A 192 13.22 -30.28 9.88
CA HIS A 192 12.52 -30.47 8.59
C HIS A 192 11.12 -29.83 8.60
N ILE A 193 11.03 -28.53 8.86
CA ILE A 193 9.77 -27.77 8.79
C ILE A 193 9.82 -26.96 7.49
N THR A 194 8.81 -27.09 6.64
CA THR A 194 8.72 -26.29 5.40
C THR A 194 8.20 -24.87 5.68
N VAL A 195 8.43 -23.89 4.79
CA VAL A 195 7.77 -22.56 4.86
C VAL A 195 6.26 -22.71 5.05
N GLN A 196 5.63 -23.64 4.34
CA GLN A 196 4.19 -23.89 4.47
C GLN A 196 3.84 -24.30 5.90
N GLN A 197 4.59 -25.26 6.49
CA GLN A 197 4.32 -25.73 7.85
C GLN A 197 4.58 -24.65 8.91
N PHE A 198 5.62 -23.84 8.76
CA PHE A 198 5.90 -22.72 9.67
C PHE A 198 4.84 -21.61 9.54
N SER A 199 4.52 -21.21 8.32
CA SER A 199 3.49 -20.20 8.05
C SER A 199 2.12 -20.68 8.54
N ASP A 200 1.78 -21.95 8.28
CA ASP A 200 0.58 -22.58 8.80
C ASP A 200 0.60 -22.70 10.33
N ALA A 201 1.74 -22.92 10.99
CA ALA A 201 1.82 -23.01 12.45
C ALA A 201 1.63 -21.62 13.10
N LEU A 202 2.25 -20.60 12.52
CA LEU A 202 2.05 -19.20 12.95
C LEU A 202 0.61 -18.74 12.69
N ALA A 203 0.00 -19.16 11.58
CA ALA A 203 -1.40 -18.88 11.27
C ALA A 203 -2.38 -19.66 12.17
N ARG A 204 -2.21 -20.99 12.29
CA ARG A 204 -3.09 -21.91 13.06
C ARG A 204 -3.15 -21.61 14.54
N SER A 205 -2.06 -21.09 15.13
CA SER A 205 -2.04 -20.71 16.54
C SER A 205 -2.92 -19.49 16.85
N THR A 206 -3.44 -18.80 15.83
CA THR A 206 -4.28 -17.62 16.06
C THR A 206 -5.59 -17.53 15.24
N PHE A 207 -5.68 -18.01 13.98
CA PHE A 207 -6.87 -17.80 13.11
C PHE A 207 -7.02 -18.87 11.99
N PRO A 208 -8.18 -19.00 11.31
CA PRO A 208 -8.37 -19.95 10.20
C PRO A 208 -7.55 -19.60 8.94
N SER A 209 -7.07 -20.63 8.24
CA SER A 209 -6.26 -20.50 7.02
C SER A 209 -7.08 -19.94 5.85
N MET A 210 -6.77 -18.71 5.44
CA MET A 210 -7.23 -18.11 4.17
C MET A 210 -6.01 -17.78 3.31
N PRO A 211 -5.96 -18.20 2.04
CA PRO A 211 -4.83 -17.88 1.17
C PRO A 211 -4.85 -16.38 0.84
N GLY A 212 -3.70 -15.73 0.99
CA GLY A 212 -3.56 -14.31 0.67
C GLY A 212 -3.47 -14.00 -0.82
N ASN A 213 -3.47 -12.70 -1.15
CA ASN A 213 -3.15 -12.20 -2.48
C ASN A 213 -2.27 -10.95 -2.36
N TYR A 214 -0.96 -11.17 -2.41
CA TYR A 214 0.08 -10.17 -2.16
C TYR A 214 0.03 -9.07 -3.20
N GLU A 215 -0.22 -9.47 -4.43
CA GLU A 215 -0.41 -8.60 -5.58
C GLU A 215 -1.55 -7.59 -5.43
N LEU A 216 -2.66 -8.00 -4.81
CA LEU A 216 -3.78 -7.12 -4.52
C LEU A 216 -3.45 -6.22 -3.32
N VAL A 217 -2.89 -6.78 -2.24
CA VAL A 217 -2.52 -6.03 -1.04
C VAL A 217 -1.53 -4.91 -1.38
N ARG A 218 -0.47 -5.19 -2.15
CA ARG A 218 0.52 -4.16 -2.53
C ARG A 218 -0.09 -3.06 -3.41
N ARG A 219 -0.98 -3.42 -4.36
CA ARG A 219 -1.66 -2.43 -5.22
C ARG A 219 -2.62 -1.56 -4.42
N LEU A 220 -3.38 -2.14 -3.49
CA LEU A 220 -4.22 -1.40 -2.56
C LEU A 220 -3.39 -0.47 -1.66
N ALA A 221 -2.20 -0.92 -1.25
CA ALA A 221 -1.23 -0.15 -0.50
C ALA A 221 -0.47 0.88 -1.35
N GLY A 222 -0.68 0.95 -2.67
CA GLY A 222 0.05 1.90 -3.53
C GLY A 222 1.52 1.56 -3.74
N VAL A 223 1.94 0.31 -3.53
CA VAL A 223 3.34 -0.14 -3.61
C VAL A 223 3.57 -0.89 -4.92
N ALA A 224 4.38 -0.27 -5.78
CA ALA A 224 4.87 -0.88 -7.01
C ALA A 224 6.10 -1.76 -6.75
N GLU A 225 6.27 -2.81 -7.57
CA GLU A 225 7.33 -3.80 -7.41
C GLU A 225 7.80 -4.37 -8.76
N GLY A 226 9.08 -4.71 -8.87
CA GLY A 226 9.69 -5.40 -10.00
C GLY A 226 9.64 -4.58 -11.29
N SER A 227 9.09 -5.18 -12.34
CA SER A 227 9.02 -4.60 -13.69
C SER A 227 8.24 -3.27 -13.74
N GLU A 228 7.34 -3.03 -12.80
CA GLU A 228 6.53 -1.81 -12.66
C GLU A 228 7.38 -0.56 -12.39
N LEU A 229 8.58 -0.76 -11.81
CA LEU A 229 9.51 0.30 -11.44
C LEU A 229 10.58 0.55 -12.51
N LYS A 230 10.75 -0.38 -13.46
CA LYS A 230 11.85 -0.38 -14.42
C LYS A 230 11.88 0.91 -15.25
N GLY A 231 13.01 1.60 -15.24
CA GLY A 231 13.23 2.85 -15.95
C GLY A 231 12.67 4.10 -15.28
N LEU A 232 11.98 3.98 -14.14
CA LEU A 232 11.46 5.11 -13.38
C LEU A 232 12.55 5.72 -12.47
N VAL A 233 12.30 6.94 -12.00
CA VAL A 233 13.14 7.61 -11.01
C VAL A 233 12.67 7.21 -9.61
N ALA A 234 13.60 6.89 -8.71
CA ALA A 234 13.30 6.42 -7.35
C ALA A 234 12.25 7.28 -6.60
N LEU A 235 12.37 8.61 -6.69
CA LEU A 235 11.43 9.54 -6.04
C LEU A 235 10.06 9.61 -6.72
N GLU A 236 9.99 9.46 -8.06
CA GLU A 236 8.69 9.32 -8.75
C GLU A 236 7.98 8.03 -8.33
N SER A 237 8.74 7.04 -7.88
CA SER A 237 8.26 5.74 -7.39
C SER A 237 8.12 5.64 -5.87
N ASN A 238 8.20 6.76 -5.15
CA ASN A 238 8.07 6.86 -3.69
C ASN A 238 9.07 6.01 -2.88
N GLN A 239 10.20 5.62 -3.46
CA GLN A 239 11.15 4.70 -2.82
C GLN A 239 11.82 5.31 -1.57
N GLU A 240 11.87 6.64 -1.47
CA GLU A 240 12.27 7.37 -0.28
C GLU A 240 11.28 7.24 0.88
N HIS A 241 10.00 6.98 0.59
CA HIS A 241 8.95 6.78 1.60
C HIS A 241 8.72 5.30 1.94
N LEU A 242 9.32 4.40 1.16
CA LEU A 242 9.27 2.95 1.34
C LEU A 242 10.61 2.41 1.86
N ASN A 243 11.42 3.25 2.52
CA ASN A 243 12.72 2.90 3.10
C ASN A 243 13.73 2.25 2.13
N ALA A 244 13.56 2.47 0.83
CA ALA A 244 14.42 1.90 -0.19
C ALA A 244 15.59 2.83 -0.56
N VAL A 245 15.55 4.12 -0.21
CA VAL A 245 16.60 5.11 -0.50
C VAL A 245 17.12 5.73 0.79
N SER A 246 18.44 5.76 0.94
CA SER A 246 19.13 6.54 1.98
C SER A 246 19.84 7.74 1.33
N PHE A 247 19.63 8.93 1.89
CA PHE A 247 20.31 10.15 1.45
C PHE A 247 21.60 10.43 2.23
N ASP A 248 21.80 9.75 3.38
CA ASP A 248 22.94 9.96 4.28
C ASP A 248 24.09 8.97 4.03
N LYS A 249 23.90 8.02 3.11
CA LYS A 249 24.94 7.03 2.76
C LYS A 249 26.00 7.59 1.82
N GLY A 250 27.14 6.89 1.76
CA GLY A 250 28.19 7.16 0.78
C GLY A 250 27.77 6.90 -0.67
N CYS A 251 28.68 7.19 -1.59
CA CYS A 251 28.41 7.16 -3.03
C CYS A 251 27.93 5.78 -3.52
N TYR A 252 26.89 5.77 -4.36
CA TYR A 252 26.39 4.60 -5.07
C TYR A 252 26.07 4.92 -6.54
N LEU A 253 25.96 3.87 -7.36
CA LEU A 253 25.70 4.00 -8.79
C LEU A 253 24.39 4.74 -9.08
N GLY A 254 24.44 5.77 -9.92
CA GLY A 254 23.26 6.50 -10.39
C GLY A 254 22.67 7.47 -9.35
N GLN A 255 23.37 7.73 -8.25
CA GLN A 255 22.90 8.63 -7.18
C GLN A 255 22.62 10.06 -7.65
N GLU A 256 23.29 10.53 -8.71
CA GLU A 256 23.29 11.94 -9.11
C GLU A 256 21.89 12.42 -9.50
N LEU A 257 21.12 11.57 -10.19
CA LEU A 257 19.74 11.90 -10.55
C LEU A 257 18.85 11.91 -9.31
N THR A 258 18.93 10.88 -8.47
CA THR A 258 18.15 10.74 -7.24
C THR A 258 18.38 11.93 -6.30
N ALA A 259 19.65 12.28 -6.04
CA ALA A 259 20.03 13.41 -5.20
C ALA A 259 19.60 14.75 -5.81
N ARG A 260 19.76 14.93 -7.14
CA ARG A 260 19.30 16.15 -7.81
C ARG A 260 17.79 16.34 -7.67
N VAL A 261 17.01 15.29 -7.90
CA VAL A 261 15.55 15.35 -7.78
C VAL A 261 15.13 15.60 -6.33
N HIS A 262 15.85 15.03 -5.36
CA HIS A 262 15.63 15.29 -3.93
C HIS A 262 15.85 16.77 -3.57
N HIS A 263 17.00 17.35 -3.92
CA HIS A 263 17.37 18.70 -3.47
C HIS A 263 16.87 19.83 -4.36
N THR A 264 16.59 19.58 -5.65
CA THR A 264 16.29 20.64 -6.62
C THR A 264 14.98 20.39 -7.36
N GLY A 265 14.35 21.48 -7.81
CA GLY A 265 13.17 21.42 -8.66
C GLY A 265 11.90 20.90 -7.99
N VAL A 266 10.87 20.77 -8.81
CA VAL A 266 9.53 20.32 -8.43
C VAL A 266 9.34 18.88 -8.92
N LEU A 267 8.97 17.98 -8.02
CA LEU A 267 8.60 16.62 -8.35
C LEU A 267 7.12 16.59 -8.78
N ARG A 268 6.88 16.46 -10.08
CA ARG A 268 5.53 16.62 -10.64
C ARG A 268 4.74 15.33 -10.76
N LYS A 269 5.37 14.16 -10.58
CA LYS A 269 4.72 12.88 -10.79
C LYS A 269 5.06 11.90 -9.67
N ARG A 270 4.07 11.13 -9.24
CA ARG A 270 4.25 10.02 -8.30
C ARG A 270 3.34 8.84 -8.65
N ILE A 271 3.79 7.64 -8.33
CA ILE A 271 2.97 6.41 -8.38
C ILE A 271 1.88 6.47 -7.33
N MET A 272 0.61 6.28 -7.67
CA MET A 272 -0.47 6.16 -6.69
C MET A 272 -1.52 5.15 -7.12
N PRO A 273 -2.28 4.58 -6.17
CA PRO A 273 -3.39 3.72 -6.49
C PRO A 273 -4.60 4.52 -6.98
N ILE A 274 -5.29 3.95 -7.97
CA ILE A 274 -6.50 4.53 -8.57
C ILE A 274 -7.55 3.43 -8.67
N MET A 275 -8.76 3.71 -8.15
CA MET A 275 -9.92 2.88 -8.45
C MET A 275 -10.60 3.39 -9.71
N LEU A 276 -10.85 2.50 -10.65
CA LEU A 276 -11.56 2.77 -11.89
C LEU A 276 -13.01 2.31 -11.75
N LEU A 277 -13.94 3.19 -12.13
CA LEU A 277 -15.38 2.92 -12.07
C LEU A 277 -16.01 3.26 -13.41
N ASP A 278 -17.25 2.78 -13.57
CA ASP A 278 -18.11 3.27 -14.64
C ASP A 278 -18.23 4.82 -14.55
N PRO A 279 -18.17 5.54 -15.69
CA PRO A 279 -18.26 7.00 -15.74
C PRO A 279 -19.50 7.60 -15.06
N HIS A 280 -20.55 6.81 -14.87
CA HIS A 280 -21.84 7.24 -14.34
C HIS A 280 -22.12 6.71 -12.92
N THR A 281 -21.26 5.85 -12.36
CA THR A 281 -21.42 5.37 -10.99
C THR A 281 -21.18 6.49 -9.98
N ASP A 282 -22.05 6.58 -8.99
CA ASP A 282 -21.91 7.53 -7.89
C ASP A 282 -20.62 7.33 -7.11
N VAL A 283 -20.03 8.45 -6.73
CA VAL A 283 -18.73 8.46 -6.04
C VAL A 283 -18.93 8.30 -4.54
N PRO A 284 -18.16 7.42 -3.87
CA PRO A 284 -18.23 7.28 -2.43
C PRO A 284 -17.97 8.60 -1.69
N SER A 285 -18.63 8.77 -0.54
CA SER A 285 -18.60 10.00 0.26
C SER A 285 -17.20 10.59 0.49
N PRO A 286 -16.14 9.80 0.82
CA PRO A 286 -14.80 10.35 1.08
C PRO A 286 -14.24 11.21 -0.07
N TRP A 287 -14.47 10.80 -1.32
CA TRP A 287 -14.02 11.57 -2.50
C TRP A 287 -14.89 12.78 -2.79
N ARG A 288 -16.19 12.72 -2.51
CA ARG A 288 -17.08 13.89 -2.63
C ARG A 288 -16.68 14.98 -1.64
N VAL A 289 -16.36 14.61 -0.40
CA VAL A 289 -15.87 15.53 0.62
C VAL A 289 -14.53 16.14 0.20
N ALA A 290 -13.58 15.31 -0.24
CA ALA A 290 -12.28 15.80 -0.74
C ALA A 290 -12.43 16.77 -1.93
N ALA A 291 -13.31 16.47 -2.89
CA ALA A 291 -13.59 17.36 -4.02
C ALA A 291 -14.19 18.70 -3.58
N ASN A 292 -15.18 18.70 -2.67
CA ASN A 292 -15.79 19.93 -2.16
C ASN A 292 -14.77 20.84 -1.46
N LEU A 293 -13.87 20.24 -0.66
CA LEU A 293 -12.80 20.96 0.02
C LEU A 293 -11.81 21.59 -0.98
N GLN A 294 -11.42 20.85 -2.02
CA GLN A 294 -10.54 21.37 -3.08
C GLN A 294 -11.20 22.46 -3.95
N GLU A 295 -12.52 22.37 -4.17
CA GLU A 295 -13.29 23.38 -4.91
C GLU A 295 -13.60 24.63 -4.08
N GLY A 296 -13.24 24.65 -2.78
CA GLY A 296 -13.54 25.75 -1.86
C GLY A 296 -15.03 25.87 -1.53
N ARG A 297 -15.83 24.85 -1.85
CA ARG A 297 -17.28 24.83 -1.65
C ARG A 297 -17.57 24.37 -0.22
N GLU A 298 -17.85 25.37 0.62
CA GLU A 298 -18.43 25.29 1.98
C GLU A 298 -17.50 24.85 3.13
N ARG A 299 -16.71 25.81 3.63
CA ARG A 299 -16.25 25.82 5.03
C ARG A 299 -17.40 25.98 6.05
N SER A 300 -18.62 26.28 5.61
CA SER A 300 -19.78 26.63 6.46
C SER A 300 -20.48 25.43 7.10
N LYS A 301 -20.25 24.21 6.62
CA LYS A 301 -20.87 22.98 7.16
C LYS A 301 -20.01 22.25 8.19
N PHE A 302 -18.80 22.74 8.43
CA PHE A 302 -17.85 22.11 9.33
C PHE A 302 -17.34 23.15 10.32
N THR A 303 -17.26 22.75 11.58
CA THR A 303 -16.62 23.56 12.61
C THR A 303 -15.12 23.76 12.30
N PRO A 304 -14.48 24.83 12.82
CA PRO A 304 -13.03 25.01 12.71
C PRO A 304 -12.21 23.81 13.20
N GLU A 305 -12.74 23.06 14.17
CA GLU A 305 -12.15 21.83 14.71
C GLU A 305 -12.33 20.65 13.74
N GLU A 306 -13.52 20.41 13.19
CA GLU A 306 -13.73 19.39 12.16
C GLU A 306 -12.91 19.64 10.89
N LEU A 307 -12.72 20.91 10.50
CA LEU A 307 -11.85 21.31 9.39
C LEU A 307 -10.39 20.89 9.58
N GLN A 308 -9.91 20.72 10.82
CA GLN A 308 -8.56 20.23 11.10
C GLN A 308 -8.41 18.72 10.83
N TYR A 309 -9.51 17.98 10.93
CA TYR A 309 -9.55 16.53 10.68
C TYR A 309 -9.99 16.19 9.25
N LEU A 310 -10.53 17.16 8.52
CA LEU A 310 -10.94 16.97 7.14
C LEU A 310 -9.72 16.95 6.22
N PRO A 311 -9.57 15.92 5.37
CA PRO A 311 -8.46 15.88 4.43
C PRO A 311 -8.64 17.03 3.44
N THR A 312 -7.74 18.01 3.47
CA THR A 312 -7.70 19.10 2.48
C THR A 312 -7.33 18.60 1.07
N ARG A 313 -7.00 17.30 0.96
CA ARG A 313 -6.54 16.59 -0.25
C ARG A 313 -7.31 15.27 -0.42
N LEU A 314 -6.93 14.48 -1.42
CA LEU A 314 -7.49 13.15 -1.70
C LEU A 314 -7.68 12.30 -0.43
N PRO A 315 -8.68 11.39 -0.41
CA PRO A 315 -8.94 10.57 0.78
C PRO A 315 -7.74 9.68 1.12
N ARG A 316 -7.46 9.54 2.41
CA ARG A 316 -6.47 8.61 2.95
C ARG A 316 -7.15 7.28 3.30
N LEU A 317 -6.70 6.19 2.69
CA LEU A 317 -7.32 4.87 2.87
C LEU A 317 -6.31 3.84 3.38
N SER A 318 -6.76 3.02 4.33
CA SER A 318 -6.08 1.78 4.69
C SER A 318 -6.30 0.75 3.57
N VAL A 319 -5.41 -0.25 3.50
CA VAL A 319 -5.58 -1.39 2.58
C VAL A 319 -6.92 -2.09 2.81
N LEU A 320 -7.35 -2.22 4.08
CA LEU A 320 -8.63 -2.83 4.43
C LEU A 320 -9.81 -2.04 3.83
N THR A 321 -9.80 -0.72 4.01
CA THR A 321 -10.89 0.14 3.54
C THR A 321 -10.90 0.25 2.03
N ALA A 322 -9.73 0.33 1.40
CA ALA A 322 -9.62 0.26 -0.04
C ALA A 322 -10.14 -1.08 -0.58
N GLY A 323 -9.76 -2.21 0.05
CA GLY A 323 -10.23 -3.55 -0.32
C GLY A 323 -11.75 -3.71 -0.20
N ASN A 324 -12.36 -3.19 0.86
CA ASN A 324 -13.82 -3.19 1.02
C ASN A 324 -14.52 -2.38 -0.09
N LEU A 325 -13.98 -1.21 -0.45
CA LEU A 325 -14.52 -0.41 -1.55
C LEU A 325 -14.41 -1.13 -2.90
N VAL A 326 -13.31 -1.84 -3.15
CA VAL A 326 -13.14 -2.70 -4.33
C VAL A 326 -14.15 -3.84 -4.32
N ALA A 327 -14.36 -4.49 -3.18
CA ALA A 327 -15.33 -5.58 -3.07
C ALA A 327 -16.76 -5.09 -3.37
N ILE A 328 -17.13 -3.92 -2.85
CA ILE A 328 -18.42 -3.26 -3.15
C ILE A 328 -18.50 -2.95 -4.65
N ALA A 329 -17.49 -2.25 -5.18
CA ALA A 329 -17.49 -1.77 -6.57
C ALA A 329 -17.50 -2.90 -7.61
N THR A 330 -16.90 -4.05 -7.29
CA THR A 330 -16.85 -5.22 -8.17
C THR A 330 -18.02 -6.18 -7.97
N GLY A 331 -18.91 -5.94 -7.00
CA GLY A 331 -20.03 -6.83 -6.69
C GLY A 331 -19.58 -8.16 -6.08
N SER A 332 -18.48 -8.14 -5.32
CA SER A 332 -17.94 -9.31 -4.61
C SER A 332 -18.57 -9.52 -3.22
N ILE A 333 -19.45 -8.62 -2.77
CA ILE A 333 -20.17 -8.73 -1.50
C ILE A 333 -21.53 -9.36 -1.75
N GLU A 334 -21.81 -10.48 -1.08
CA GLU A 334 -23.15 -11.07 -1.07
C GLU A 334 -24.09 -10.18 -0.26
N PRO A 335 -25.32 -9.90 -0.76
CA PRO A 335 -26.31 -9.17 0.03
C PRO A 335 -26.61 -9.94 1.32
N SER A 336 -26.75 -9.21 2.42
CA SER A 336 -27.00 -9.79 3.75
C SER A 336 -28.40 -10.37 3.92
N THR A 337 -29.29 -10.11 2.97
CA THR A 337 -30.68 -10.55 2.96
C THR A 337 -31.05 -10.99 1.55
N ASP A 338 -31.93 -11.97 1.45
CA ASP A 338 -32.52 -12.36 0.17
C ASP A 338 -33.26 -11.18 -0.46
N ALA A 339 -33.35 -11.17 -1.79
CA ALA A 339 -34.15 -10.20 -2.50
C ALA A 339 -35.60 -10.25 -2.01
N VAL A 340 -36.17 -9.08 -1.73
CA VAL A 340 -37.50 -8.96 -1.12
C VAL A 340 -38.61 -9.39 -2.08
N ASP A 341 -38.34 -9.32 -3.40
CA ASP A 341 -39.20 -9.76 -4.49
C ASP A 341 -38.38 -10.12 -5.76
N GLU A 342 -39.07 -10.61 -6.81
CA GLU A 342 -38.45 -11.00 -8.09
C GLU A 342 -37.83 -9.82 -8.86
N GLU A 343 -38.38 -8.60 -8.71
CA GLU A 343 -37.90 -7.41 -9.39
C GLU A 343 -36.52 -6.99 -8.82
N ALA A 344 -36.41 -6.91 -7.50
CA ALA A 344 -35.15 -6.67 -6.80
C ALA A 344 -34.10 -7.74 -7.11
N ALA A 345 -34.51 -9.02 -7.22
CA ALA A 345 -33.62 -10.10 -7.61
C ALA A 345 -33.08 -9.91 -9.05
N MET A 346 -33.94 -9.48 -9.97
CA MET A 346 -33.58 -9.21 -11.36
C MET A 346 -32.66 -8.00 -11.48
N GLU A 347 -32.96 -6.90 -10.78
CA GLU A 347 -32.11 -5.71 -10.75
C GLU A 347 -30.72 -6.00 -10.20
N LEU A 348 -30.63 -6.75 -9.09
CA LEU A 348 -29.36 -7.17 -8.52
C LEU A 348 -28.55 -8.00 -9.52
N LYS A 349 -29.19 -8.96 -10.20
CA LYS A 349 -28.52 -9.77 -11.22
C LYS A 349 -27.97 -8.93 -12.37
N ILE A 350 -28.76 -7.97 -12.88
CA ILE A 350 -28.33 -7.04 -13.93
C ILE A 350 -27.15 -6.19 -13.45
N ALA A 351 -27.21 -5.67 -12.22
CA ALA A 351 -26.13 -4.87 -11.65
C ALA A 351 -24.82 -5.69 -11.52
N LEU A 352 -24.90 -6.94 -11.07
CA LEU A 352 -23.74 -7.84 -10.97
C LEU A 352 -23.16 -8.19 -12.34
N GLU A 353 -24.00 -8.44 -13.35
CA GLU A 353 -23.54 -8.70 -14.72
C GLU A 353 -22.83 -7.47 -15.32
N ARG A 354 -23.39 -6.27 -15.13
CA ARG A 354 -22.76 -5.01 -15.55
C ARG A 354 -21.41 -4.79 -14.85
N SER A 355 -21.35 -5.04 -13.54
CA SER A 355 -20.10 -4.95 -12.77
C SER A 355 -19.02 -5.90 -13.32
N ARG A 356 -19.36 -7.17 -13.53
CA ARG A 356 -18.45 -8.17 -14.09
C ARG A 356 -17.97 -7.79 -15.49
N GLN A 357 -18.86 -7.29 -16.33
CA GLN A 357 -18.50 -6.80 -17.66
C GLN A 357 -17.53 -5.62 -17.54
N ARG A 358 -17.80 -4.66 -16.66
CA ARG A 358 -16.93 -3.50 -16.45
C ARG A 358 -15.53 -3.89 -15.97
N VAL A 359 -15.43 -4.84 -15.06
CA VAL A 359 -14.13 -5.35 -14.58
C VAL A 359 -13.33 -5.97 -15.73
N LYS A 360 -13.97 -6.75 -16.61
CA LYS A 360 -13.28 -7.31 -17.80
C LYS A 360 -12.76 -6.22 -18.73
N GLU A 361 -13.54 -5.16 -18.95
CA GLU A 361 -13.12 -4.05 -19.81
C GLU A 361 -11.95 -3.28 -19.20
N ILE A 362 -11.96 -3.09 -17.88
CA ILE A 362 -10.82 -2.53 -17.15
C ILE A 362 -9.59 -3.42 -17.31
N GLU A 363 -9.71 -4.74 -17.20
CA GLU A 363 -8.60 -5.69 -17.43
C GLU A 363 -8.04 -5.60 -18.87
N GLU A 364 -8.91 -5.44 -19.87
CA GLU A 364 -8.53 -5.33 -21.28
C GLU A 364 -7.83 -4.00 -21.60
N ASP A 365 -8.39 -2.88 -21.13
CA ASP A 365 -7.91 -1.55 -21.49
C ASP A 365 -6.70 -1.12 -20.64
N CYS A 366 -6.64 -1.56 -19.38
CA CYS A 366 -5.64 -1.11 -18.41
C CYS A 366 -4.37 -1.94 -18.45
N THR A 367 -3.67 -1.89 -19.57
CA THR A 367 -2.36 -2.54 -19.74
C THR A 367 -1.21 -1.66 -19.21
N ALA A 368 -0.08 -2.29 -18.87
CA ALA A 368 1.12 -1.57 -18.47
C ALA A 368 1.55 -0.59 -19.57
N GLY A 369 1.57 0.69 -19.23
CA GLY A 369 1.93 1.79 -20.09
C GLY A 369 0.78 2.48 -20.82
N ALA A 370 -0.47 2.01 -20.65
CA ALA A 370 -1.64 2.72 -21.11
C ALA A 370 -1.70 4.14 -20.51
N LYS A 371 -2.13 5.11 -21.32
CA LYS A 371 -2.22 6.52 -20.92
C LYS A 371 -3.57 6.80 -20.29
N LEU A 372 -3.57 7.57 -19.20
CA LEU A 372 -4.78 8.19 -18.67
C LEU A 372 -4.90 9.57 -19.29
N VAL A 373 -5.88 9.75 -20.18
CA VAL A 373 -6.13 11.02 -20.87
C VAL A 373 -7.39 11.65 -20.29
N GLU A 374 -7.30 12.85 -19.74
CA GLU A 374 -8.47 13.52 -19.17
C GLU A 374 -9.49 13.88 -20.24
N THR A 375 -10.76 13.44 -20.10
CA THR A 375 -11.79 13.68 -21.14
C THR A 375 -12.01 15.17 -21.42
N ALA A 376 -11.95 16.01 -20.39
CA ALA A 376 -12.27 17.43 -20.51
C ALA A 376 -11.21 18.24 -21.27
N THR A 377 -9.93 17.85 -21.15
CA THR A 377 -8.80 18.61 -21.70
C THR A 377 -8.03 17.88 -22.79
N ASP A 378 -8.32 16.58 -22.99
CA ASP A 378 -7.59 15.66 -23.86
C ASP A 378 -6.08 15.57 -23.56
N LYS A 379 -5.68 15.94 -22.34
CA LYS A 379 -4.28 15.90 -21.89
C LYS A 379 -3.99 14.58 -21.19
N THR A 380 -2.81 14.01 -21.45
CA THR A 380 -2.31 12.87 -20.68
C THR A 380 -1.93 13.31 -19.27
N ILE A 381 -2.71 12.87 -18.28
CA ILE A 381 -2.53 13.18 -16.86
C ILE A 381 -1.81 12.07 -16.09
N GLY A 382 -1.70 10.88 -16.68
CA GLY A 382 -0.98 9.76 -16.05
C GLY A 382 -0.69 8.62 -17.00
N LYS A 383 0.00 7.61 -16.48
CA LYS A 383 0.34 6.37 -17.18
C LYS A 383 0.16 5.20 -16.23
N ILE A 384 -0.56 4.16 -16.65
CA ILE A 384 -0.68 2.91 -15.89
C ILE A 384 0.69 2.26 -15.84
N ILE A 385 1.12 1.86 -14.65
CA ILE A 385 2.38 1.14 -14.44
C ILE A 385 2.12 -0.29 -13.96
N SER A 386 1.03 -0.51 -13.22
CA SER A 386 0.58 -1.82 -12.81
C SER A 386 -0.86 -2.02 -13.28
N PRO A 387 -1.13 -3.00 -14.15
CA PRO A 387 -2.48 -3.38 -14.53
C PRO A 387 -3.25 -3.89 -13.29
N PRO A 388 -4.59 -3.95 -13.36
CA PRO A 388 -5.40 -4.45 -12.25
C PRO A 388 -5.10 -5.93 -11.98
N VAL A 389 -5.25 -6.36 -10.71
CA VAL A 389 -5.39 -7.80 -10.44
C VAL A 389 -6.70 -8.26 -11.09
N LYS A 390 -6.67 -9.42 -11.74
CA LYS A 390 -7.87 -10.04 -12.31
C LYS A 390 -9.02 -10.07 -11.30
N GLY A 391 -10.19 -9.59 -11.69
CA GLY A 391 -11.38 -9.48 -10.84
C GLY A 391 -11.45 -8.19 -10.03
N THR A 392 -10.54 -7.23 -10.25
CA THR A 392 -10.48 -5.98 -9.49
C THR A 392 -10.46 -4.77 -10.42
N ASN A 393 -10.68 -3.59 -9.85
CA ASN A 393 -10.72 -2.32 -10.56
C ASN A 393 -9.65 -1.33 -10.08
N VAL A 394 -8.61 -1.80 -9.38
CA VAL A 394 -7.54 -0.96 -8.85
C VAL A 394 -6.28 -1.12 -9.67
N VAL A 395 -5.74 -0.01 -10.11
CA VAL A 395 -4.47 0.06 -10.85
C VAL A 395 -3.47 0.93 -10.10
N LEU A 396 -2.18 0.74 -10.35
CA LEU A 396 -1.18 1.73 -10.00
C LEU A 396 -0.86 2.56 -11.23
N ALA A 397 -0.86 3.88 -11.06
CA ALA A 397 -0.52 4.80 -12.13
C ALA A 397 0.49 5.85 -11.67
N LEU A 398 1.43 6.17 -12.56
CA LEU A 398 2.29 7.33 -12.42
C LEU A 398 1.48 8.56 -12.84
N MET A 399 0.98 9.29 -11.84
CA MET A 399 0.08 10.44 -12.03
C MET A 399 0.83 11.75 -11.94
N ARG A 400 0.39 12.74 -12.73
CA ARG A 400 0.78 14.14 -12.52
C ARG A 400 0.07 14.68 -11.28
N LEU A 401 0.84 15.20 -10.33
CA LEU A 401 0.32 15.70 -9.05
C LEU A 401 -0.64 16.88 -9.23
N GLU A 402 -0.41 17.72 -10.23
CA GLU A 402 -1.33 18.81 -10.59
C GLU A 402 -2.73 18.32 -11.04
N ALA A 403 -2.81 17.16 -11.69
CA ALA A 403 -4.09 16.59 -12.15
C ALA A 403 -4.92 15.96 -11.03
N VAL A 404 -4.29 15.72 -9.87
CA VAL A 404 -4.94 15.14 -8.68
C VAL A 404 -5.03 16.13 -7.53
N GLY A 405 -4.74 17.42 -7.78
CA GLY A 405 -4.85 18.49 -6.79
C GLY A 405 -3.80 18.45 -5.67
N LEU A 406 -2.66 17.78 -5.90
CA LEU A 406 -1.57 17.67 -4.91
C LEU A 406 -0.44 18.67 -5.13
N LEU A 407 -0.49 19.44 -6.22
CA LEU A 407 0.47 20.49 -6.55
C LEU A 407 -0.29 21.82 -6.71
N GLU A 408 0.35 22.94 -6.38
CA GLU A 408 -0.25 24.27 -6.42
C GLU A 408 -0.88 24.58 -7.79
N GLY A 409 -2.09 25.15 -7.76
CA GLY A 409 -2.89 25.43 -8.96
C GLY A 409 -3.57 24.19 -9.58
N GLY A 410 -3.23 22.98 -9.13
CA GLY A 410 -3.89 21.74 -9.49
C GLY A 410 -5.28 21.62 -8.85
N LYS A 411 -6.20 20.95 -9.53
CA LYS A 411 -7.54 20.66 -9.01
C LYS A 411 -7.96 19.26 -9.42
N TRP A 412 -8.62 18.56 -8.51
CA TRP A 412 -9.30 17.30 -8.80
C TRP A 412 -10.75 17.38 -8.32
N SER A 413 -11.68 16.88 -9.14
CA SER A 413 -13.08 16.74 -8.78
C SER A 413 -13.55 15.30 -8.93
N HIS A 414 -14.52 14.91 -8.11
CA HIS A 414 -15.17 13.60 -8.15
C HIS A 414 -15.92 13.34 -9.48
N THR A 415 -16.15 14.38 -10.27
CA THR A 415 -16.77 14.29 -11.59
C THR A 415 -15.76 14.02 -12.71
N ASN A 416 -14.44 14.13 -12.44
CA ASN A 416 -13.42 13.96 -13.47
C ASN A 416 -13.48 12.55 -14.07
N LYS A 417 -13.18 12.49 -15.36
CA LYS A 417 -13.17 11.27 -16.17
C LYS A 417 -11.91 11.18 -16.99
N VAL A 418 -11.51 9.96 -17.31
CA VAL A 418 -10.36 9.65 -18.16
C VAL A 418 -10.76 8.72 -19.28
N LYS A 419 -10.13 8.87 -20.42
CA LYS A 419 -10.06 7.87 -21.48
C LYS A 419 -8.82 7.01 -21.29
N ILE A 420 -9.01 5.70 -21.39
CA ILE A 420 -7.95 4.70 -21.43
C ILE A 420 -8.24 3.85 -22.66
N GLY A 421 -7.37 3.94 -23.67
CA GLY A 421 -7.73 3.47 -25.01
C GLY A 421 -8.93 4.26 -25.55
N ASP A 422 -9.96 3.55 -26.00
CA ASP A 422 -11.17 4.14 -26.58
C ASP A 422 -12.32 4.30 -25.57
N ARG A 423 -12.16 3.77 -24.34
CA ARG A 423 -13.22 3.77 -23.33
C ARG A 423 -13.01 4.85 -22.29
N GLU A 424 -14.13 5.35 -21.77
CA GLU A 424 -14.17 6.33 -20.69
C GLU A 424 -14.37 5.64 -19.34
N TYR A 425 -13.68 6.13 -18.32
CA TYR A 425 -13.76 5.69 -16.93
C TYR A 425 -13.82 6.88 -15.98
N ARG A 426 -14.49 6.68 -14.85
CA ARG A 426 -14.30 7.54 -13.67
C ARG A 426 -13.10 7.03 -12.89
N TYR A 427 -12.21 7.93 -12.47
CA TYR A 427 -11.01 7.55 -11.72
C TYR A 427 -11.01 8.20 -10.34
N LEU A 428 -10.76 7.38 -9.33
CA LEU A 428 -10.76 7.77 -7.93
C LEU A 428 -9.36 7.52 -7.33
N PRO A 429 -8.46 8.50 -7.38
CA PRO A 429 -7.14 8.39 -6.76
C PRO A 429 -7.27 8.54 -5.25
N TYR A 430 -6.44 7.83 -4.49
CA TYR A 430 -6.40 7.95 -3.04
C TYR A 430 -4.98 7.83 -2.52
N LEU A 431 -4.78 8.27 -1.27
CA LEU A 431 -3.49 8.22 -0.60
C LEU A 431 -3.46 7.01 0.34
N PRO A 432 -2.51 6.07 0.15
CA PRO A 432 -2.22 5.07 1.17
C PRO A 432 -1.88 5.72 2.52
N LEU A 433 -2.08 5.02 3.64
CA LEU A 433 -1.82 5.59 4.98
C LEU A 433 -0.38 6.07 5.18
N TRP A 434 0.60 5.35 4.63
CA TRP A 434 2.02 5.70 4.70
C TRP A 434 2.40 6.92 3.86
N TRP A 435 1.51 7.35 2.95
CA TRP A 435 1.80 8.44 2.04
C TRP A 435 2.06 9.73 2.81
N PRO A 436 3.17 10.43 2.57
CA PRO A 436 3.51 11.64 3.31
C PRO A 436 2.56 12.80 2.97
N GLU A 437 2.46 13.79 3.86
CA GLU A 437 1.98 15.10 3.42
C GLU A 437 3.00 15.69 2.44
N LEU A 438 2.51 16.25 1.33
CA LEU A 438 3.38 16.86 0.31
C LEU A 438 3.33 18.39 0.41
N ASP A 439 4.46 19.05 0.23
CA ASP A 439 4.48 20.47 -0.07
C ASP A 439 3.89 20.68 -1.49
N ALA A 440 2.86 21.52 -1.59
CA ALA A 440 2.16 21.77 -2.85
C ALA A 440 3.03 22.53 -3.88
N ALA A 441 4.05 23.28 -3.44
CA ALA A 441 4.94 24.01 -4.34
C ALA A 441 6.00 23.07 -4.95
N THR A 442 6.46 22.08 -4.19
CA THR A 442 7.59 21.22 -4.59
C THR A 442 7.18 19.81 -4.99
N GLY A 443 6.02 19.31 -4.56
CA GLY A 443 5.57 17.92 -4.75
C GLY A 443 6.39 16.89 -3.94
N LYS A 444 7.25 17.37 -3.04
CA LYS A 444 8.09 16.57 -2.14
C LYS A 444 7.41 16.48 -0.77
N ALA A 445 7.87 15.59 0.10
CA ALA A 445 7.35 15.54 1.47
C ALA A 445 7.52 16.90 2.13
N ALA A 446 6.45 17.42 2.74
CA ALA A 446 6.53 18.61 3.56
C ALA A 446 7.44 18.33 4.75
N GLU A 447 8.31 19.28 5.08
CA GLU A 447 9.06 19.22 6.34
C GLU A 447 8.05 19.13 7.48
N GLU A 448 8.20 18.11 8.33
CA GLU A 448 7.44 18.05 9.56
C GLU A 448 7.90 19.25 10.38
N LYS A 449 7.09 20.31 10.41
CA LYS A 449 7.26 21.31 11.44
C LYS A 449 7.12 20.57 12.76
N GLU A 450 8.17 20.57 13.57
CA GLU A 450 8.06 20.39 15.02
C GLU A 450 7.22 21.56 15.56
N ASP A 451 5.95 21.64 15.16
CA ASP A 451 5.01 22.50 15.83
C ASP A 451 4.74 21.81 17.16
N ASP A 452 5.39 22.34 18.20
CA ASP A 452 5.00 22.32 19.60
C ASP A 452 3.53 21.84 19.76
N VAL A 453 3.32 20.53 19.85
CA VAL A 453 2.23 20.02 20.66
C VAL A 453 2.73 20.17 22.09
N LYS A 454 2.77 21.43 22.54
CA LYS A 454 2.56 21.71 23.95
C LYS A 454 1.22 21.07 24.25
N VAL A 455 1.30 19.91 24.90
CA VAL A 455 0.26 19.40 25.77
C VAL A 455 0.17 20.43 26.91
N THR A 456 -0.36 21.61 26.62
CA THR A 456 -0.80 22.57 27.62
C THR A 456 -2.30 22.42 27.69
N ASP A 457 -2.71 21.95 28.87
CA ASP A 457 -4.04 22.00 29.43
C ASP A 457 -5.04 20.99 28.86
N LEU A 458 -4.70 19.70 29.04
CA LEU A 458 -5.71 18.78 29.55
C LEU A 458 -6.16 19.34 30.90
N VAL A 459 -7.25 20.10 30.87
CA VAL A 459 -7.98 20.53 32.07
C VAL A 459 -8.23 19.27 32.89
N GLU A 460 -7.56 19.17 34.04
CA GLU A 460 -8.01 18.34 35.15
C GLU A 460 -9.45 18.75 35.45
N SER A 461 -10.42 18.01 34.90
CA SER A 461 -11.80 18.16 35.32
C SER A 461 -11.91 17.59 36.72
N GLU A 462 -12.06 18.47 37.70
CA GLU A 462 -12.40 18.12 39.08
C GLU A 462 -13.57 17.12 39.12
N PRO A 463 -13.56 16.14 40.04
CA PRO A 463 -14.63 15.18 40.17
C PRO A 463 -15.83 15.82 40.87
N GLY A 464 -16.78 16.39 40.10
CA GLY A 464 -17.97 16.95 40.73
C GLY A 464 -18.90 17.77 39.85
N MET A 465 -19.44 17.22 38.76
CA MET A 465 -20.64 17.81 38.15
C MET A 465 -21.61 16.73 37.66
N ARG A 466 -22.76 16.62 38.33
CA ARG A 466 -23.86 15.72 37.96
C ARG A 466 -24.40 16.10 36.58
N MET A 467 -24.49 15.10 35.69
CA MET A 467 -25.24 15.17 34.44
C MET A 467 -26.68 15.62 34.71
N PRO A 468 -27.26 16.58 33.94
CA PRO A 468 -28.67 16.92 34.07
C PRO A 468 -29.54 15.73 33.61
N ARG A 469 -30.48 15.34 34.47
CA ARG A 469 -31.55 14.38 34.14
C ARG A 469 -32.44 15.00 33.07
N ILE A 470 -32.55 14.34 31.93
CA ILE A 470 -33.60 14.63 30.94
C ILE A 470 -34.90 14.02 31.48
N GLU A 471 -35.85 14.87 31.90
CA GLU A 471 -37.22 14.45 32.19
C GLU A 471 -37.96 14.25 30.87
N ILE A 472 -38.48 13.04 30.67
CA ILE A 472 -39.33 12.70 29.53
C ILE A 472 -40.75 13.11 29.91
N GLU A 473 -41.26 14.21 29.34
CA GLU A 473 -42.67 14.57 29.42
C GLU A 473 -43.52 13.52 28.69
N ARG A 474 -44.48 12.94 29.41
CA ARG A 474 -45.47 12.01 28.86
C ARG A 474 -46.55 12.77 28.13
N ILE A 475 -46.79 12.41 26.88
CA ILE A 475 -47.95 12.83 26.08
C ILE A 475 -49.22 12.23 26.72
N PRO A 476 -50.27 13.01 27.01
CA PRO A 476 -51.52 12.49 27.57
C PRO A 476 -52.35 11.77 26.51
N ALA A 477 -52.88 10.61 26.86
CA ALA A 477 -53.86 9.88 26.06
C ALA A 477 -55.25 10.51 26.29
N GLU A 478 -55.96 10.80 25.19
CA GLU A 478 -57.35 11.28 25.22
C GLU A 478 -58.28 10.18 25.76
N GLU A 479 -59.13 10.56 26.71
CA GLU A 479 -60.20 9.74 27.28
C GLU A 479 -61.36 9.63 26.29
N ASP A 480 -61.74 8.40 25.95
CA ASP A 480 -63.02 8.09 25.32
C ASP A 480 -64.08 7.98 26.41
N VAL A 481 -64.96 8.98 26.46
CA VAL A 481 -66.12 9.04 27.35
C VAL A 481 -67.29 8.39 26.64
N THR A 482 -67.84 7.31 27.20
CA THR A 482 -69.28 6.96 27.36
C THR A 482 -69.42 5.44 27.56
N ALA A 483 -70.31 4.90 28.38
CA ALA A 483 -71.19 5.41 29.42
C ALA A 483 -71.81 4.19 30.15
N ARG A 484 -71.95 4.32 31.48
CA ARG A 484 -72.82 3.55 32.39
C ARG A 484 -72.47 2.10 32.72
#